data_AF-A0A4R6FA86-F1
#
_entry.id   AF-A0A4R6FA86-F1
#
_cell.length_a   1.000
_cell.length_b   1.000
_cell.length_c   1.000
_cell.angle_alpha   90.00
_cell.angle_beta   90.00
_cell.angle_gamma   90.00
#
_symmetry.space_group_name_H-M   'P 1'
#
loop_
_entity.id
_entity.type
_entity.pdbx_description
1 polymer ?
#
loop_
_entity_poly.entity_id
_entity_poly.type
_entity_poly.pdbx_seq_one_letter_code
_entity_poly.pdbx_strand_id
1 'polypeptide(L)'
;MKYRLPERQRPPWNVSTRWLEEVGRECYPGDLYNDASPDGFRTQSMDKLVSYVNSIHGLPSPVAIVHRDVSHENWHDQEIEVSKEDAVYVFDNGAVIRRSIEWDRVTSDLICPECWIDYKVVKSPPGTTIKPAAQSFNNACRETFWLRYYTASDSMPASNGQL
;
A
#
# COMPACT_ATOMS: atom_id res chain seq x y z
N MET A 1 -1.89 23.27 -36.48
CA MET A 1 -1.28 24.34 -35.66
C MET A 1 -0.61 23.70 -34.45
N LYS A 2 0.72 23.80 -34.36
CA LYS A 2 1.49 23.32 -33.21
C LYS A 2 1.69 24.49 -32.27
N TYR A 3 1.10 24.44 -31.08
CA TYR A 3 1.48 25.34 -29.99
C TYR A 3 2.38 24.59 -29.01
N ARG A 4 3.53 25.19 -28.71
CA ARG A 4 4.53 24.73 -27.75
C ARG A 4 4.82 25.88 -26.78
N LEU A 5 5.10 25.48 -25.52
CA LEU A 5 5.82 26.14 -24.41
C LEU A 5 4.94 26.68 -23.25
N PRO A 6 5.40 26.61 -21.96
CA PRO A 6 6.80 26.52 -21.54
C PRO A 6 7.18 25.36 -20.59
N GLU A 7 8.46 24.99 -20.69
CA GLU A 7 9.21 24.11 -19.81
C GLU A 7 9.66 24.89 -18.56
N ARG A 8 9.22 24.47 -17.37
CA ARG A 8 9.91 24.72 -16.09
C ARG A 8 9.28 23.87 -14.97
N GLN A 9 10.18 23.18 -14.25
CA GLN A 9 9.99 22.38 -13.02
C GLN A 9 9.56 20.92 -13.20
N ARG A 10 10.55 20.06 -13.53
CA ARG A 10 10.51 18.63 -13.22
C ARG A 10 11.03 18.41 -11.79
N PRO A 11 10.31 17.71 -10.90
CA PRO A 11 10.91 17.14 -9.69
C PRO A 11 11.69 15.85 -10.04
N PRO A 12 12.80 15.56 -9.36
CA PRO A 12 13.73 14.50 -9.77
C PRO A 12 13.48 13.20 -9.02
N TRP A 13 12.41 12.46 -9.34
CA TRP A 13 12.37 11.02 -9.08
C TRP A 13 11.59 10.32 -10.20
N ASN A 14 12.29 9.44 -10.92
CA ASN A 14 11.75 8.55 -11.92
C ASN A 14 10.89 7.47 -11.22
N VAL A 15 9.60 7.71 -11.10
CA VAL A 15 8.61 6.64 -11.06
C VAL A 15 7.86 6.72 -12.37
N SER A 16 8.08 5.70 -13.20
CA SER A 16 7.44 5.55 -14.50
C SER A 16 5.92 5.55 -14.30
N THR A 17 5.27 6.63 -14.74
CA THR A 17 3.81 6.73 -14.91
C THR A 17 3.26 5.75 -15.95
N ARG A 18 4.12 4.92 -16.58
CA ARG A 18 3.71 3.84 -17.47
C ARG A 18 3.06 2.65 -16.75
N TRP A 19 3.22 2.54 -15.42
CA TRP A 19 2.52 1.51 -14.63
C TRP A 19 1.04 1.82 -14.37
N LEU A 20 0.60 3.08 -14.47
CA LEU A 20 -0.80 3.45 -14.23
C LEU A 20 -1.70 3.32 -15.47
N GLU A 21 -1.12 3.20 -16.68
CA GLU A 21 -1.88 3.17 -17.93
C GLU A 21 -1.97 1.76 -18.59
N GLU A 22 -1.10 0.79 -18.26
CA GLU A 22 -1.12 -0.56 -18.85
C GLU A 22 -1.63 -1.69 -17.92
N VAL A 23 -1.90 -1.44 -16.62
CA VAL A 23 -2.51 -2.44 -15.68
C VAL A 23 -3.66 -1.87 -14.83
N GLY A 24 -4.26 -0.77 -15.28
CA GLY A 24 -5.25 -0.03 -14.50
C GLY A 24 -6.67 -0.59 -14.59
N ARG A 25 -7.03 -1.53 -13.69
CA ARG A 25 -8.37 -1.70 -13.06
C ARG A 25 -8.58 -3.00 -12.24
N GLU A 26 -7.58 -3.88 -12.09
CA GLU A 26 -7.83 -5.28 -11.67
C GLU A 26 -7.62 -5.66 -10.20
N CYS A 27 -7.31 -4.72 -9.31
CA CYS A 27 -7.25 -4.99 -7.86
C CYS A 27 -7.26 -3.71 -7.04
N TYR A 28 -6.85 -2.62 -7.68
CA TYR A 28 -6.80 -1.30 -7.09
C TYR A 28 -7.95 -0.46 -7.62
N PRO A 29 -8.95 -0.11 -6.80
CA PRO A 29 -9.80 1.01 -7.12
C PRO A 29 -8.91 2.25 -7.17
N GLY A 30 -8.81 2.85 -8.36
CA GLY A 30 -8.09 4.10 -8.57
C GLY A 30 -8.62 5.21 -7.66
N ASP A 31 -7.66 6.02 -7.20
CA ASP A 31 -7.81 7.37 -6.68
C ASP A 31 -8.92 7.63 -5.65
N LEU A 32 -8.60 7.41 -4.38
CA LEU A 32 -9.26 8.08 -3.26
C LEU A 32 -8.23 8.54 -2.23
N TYR A 33 -7.57 9.68 -2.48
CA TYR A 33 -7.56 10.87 -1.60
C TYR A 33 -6.35 11.79 -1.88
N ASN A 34 -6.66 13.04 -2.26
CA ASN A 34 -5.92 14.22 -1.81
C ASN A 34 -6.75 14.80 -0.66
N ASP A 35 -6.24 14.73 0.57
CA ASP A 35 -6.46 15.73 1.61
C ASP A 35 -5.54 15.37 2.78
N ALA A 36 -4.32 15.89 2.74
CA ALA A 36 -3.43 15.90 3.89
C ALA A 36 -3.91 17.00 4.85
N SER A 37 -4.39 16.60 6.04
CA SER A 37 -4.67 17.55 7.13
C SER A 37 -3.35 18.16 7.65
N PRO A 38 -3.26 19.48 7.91
CA PRO A 38 -1.98 20.14 8.17
C PRO A 38 -1.49 20.06 9.63
N ASP A 39 -2.31 19.59 10.57
CA ASP A 39 -2.02 19.75 11.99
C ASP A 39 -1.85 18.42 12.74
N GLY A 40 -0.63 18.20 13.26
CA GLY A 40 -0.36 17.25 14.35
C GLY A 40 0.30 15.94 13.94
N PHE A 41 1.59 15.99 13.56
CA PHE A 41 2.43 14.80 13.38
C PHE A 41 2.64 14.08 14.73
N ARG A 42 1.75 13.16 15.07
CA ARG A 42 1.99 12.18 16.13
C ARG A 42 2.71 10.99 15.49
N THR A 43 3.88 10.64 16.02
CA THR A 43 4.74 9.59 15.46
C THR A 43 4.01 8.25 15.45
N GLN A 44 3.60 7.76 14.28
CA GLN A 44 3.17 6.37 14.13
C GLN A 44 4.33 5.45 14.57
N SER A 45 4.03 4.36 15.27
CA SER A 45 5.04 3.52 15.91
C SER A 45 5.63 2.49 14.94
N MET A 46 6.96 2.42 14.86
CA MET A 46 7.71 1.50 13.97
C MET A 46 7.62 0.01 14.36
N ASP A 47 6.92 -0.31 15.45
CA ASP A 47 6.59 -1.68 15.86
C ASP A 47 5.30 -2.22 15.23
N LYS A 48 4.57 -1.40 14.44
CA LYS A 48 3.31 -1.80 13.79
C LYS A 48 3.51 -2.11 12.32
N LEU A 49 2.98 -3.25 11.86
CA LEU A 49 2.99 -3.61 10.44
C LEU A 49 2.32 -2.53 9.57
N VAL A 50 1.25 -1.90 10.08
CA VAL A 50 0.52 -0.86 9.34
C VAL A 50 1.38 0.33 8.95
N SER A 51 2.40 0.70 9.73
CA SER A 51 3.32 1.79 9.35
C SER A 51 4.12 1.45 8.09
N TYR A 52 4.55 0.20 7.94
CA TYR A 52 5.23 -0.26 6.73
C TYR A 52 4.28 -0.34 5.54
N VAL A 53 3.05 -0.82 5.77
CA VAL A 53 2.03 -0.89 4.72
C VAL A 53 1.61 0.51 4.26
N ASN A 54 1.49 1.49 5.15
CA ASN A 54 1.27 2.90 4.80
C ASN A 54 2.34 3.39 3.80
N SER A 55 3.61 3.11 4.07
CA SER A 55 4.72 3.48 3.18
C SER A 55 4.63 2.79 1.81
N ILE A 56 4.20 1.52 1.75
CA ILE A 56 3.95 0.78 0.49
C ILE A 56 2.84 1.44 -0.34
N HIS A 57 1.83 2.01 0.30
CA HIS A 57 0.73 2.75 -0.34
C HIS A 57 1.03 4.24 -0.53
N GLY A 58 2.26 4.71 -0.24
CA GLY A 58 2.64 6.12 -0.36
C GLY A 58 1.98 7.04 0.68
N LEU A 59 1.40 6.48 1.73
CA LEU A 59 0.81 7.22 2.85
C LEU A 59 1.89 7.65 3.85
N PRO A 60 1.65 8.70 4.66
CA PRO A 60 2.57 9.12 5.71
C PRO A 60 2.96 7.98 6.64
N SER A 61 4.27 7.80 6.82
CA SER A 61 4.86 6.71 7.60
C SER A 61 6.20 7.13 8.22
N PRO A 62 6.57 6.58 9.39
CA PRO A 62 7.86 6.82 10.04
C PRO A 62 9.03 6.09 9.35
N VAL A 63 8.76 5.24 8.36
CA VAL A 63 9.76 4.43 7.66
C VAL A 63 9.67 4.66 6.15
N ALA A 64 10.82 4.74 5.49
CA ALA A 64 10.91 4.88 4.04
C ALA A 64 11.35 3.58 3.38
N ILE A 65 10.80 3.29 2.19
CA ILE A 65 11.26 2.20 1.34
C ILE A 65 12.57 2.63 0.66
N VAL A 66 13.63 1.83 0.86
CA VAL A 66 14.94 2.06 0.21
C VAL A 66 15.18 1.11 -0.96
N HIS A 67 14.49 -0.03 -0.99
CA HIS A 67 14.56 -0.97 -2.11
C HIS A 67 13.24 -1.73 -2.26
N ARG A 68 12.89 -2.02 -3.51
CA ARG A 68 11.72 -2.80 -3.90
C ARG A 68 12.13 -3.77 -5.00
N ASP A 69 11.79 -5.05 -4.81
CA ASP A 69 11.87 -6.09 -5.81
C ASP A 69 10.46 -6.63 -6.08
N VAL A 70 10.11 -6.90 -7.34
CA VAL A 70 8.76 -7.33 -7.74
C VAL A 70 8.86 -8.42 -8.80
N SER A 71 8.09 -9.47 -8.61
CA SER A 71 7.89 -10.54 -9.59
C SER A 71 6.40 -10.72 -9.90
N HIS A 72 6.11 -11.16 -11.11
CA HIS A 72 4.77 -11.47 -11.57
C HIS A 72 4.70 -12.91 -12.07
N GLU A 73 3.62 -13.59 -11.72
CA GLU A 73 3.32 -14.95 -12.14
C GLU A 73 1.89 -14.99 -12.68
N ASN A 74 1.66 -15.78 -13.72
CA ASN A 74 0.31 -16.08 -14.21
C ASN A 74 0.20 -17.59 -14.40
N TRP A 75 -0.96 -18.15 -14.06
CA TRP A 75 -1.29 -19.55 -14.30
C TRP A 75 -2.78 -19.66 -14.63
N HIS A 76 -3.22 -20.85 -15.03
CA HIS A 76 -4.65 -21.13 -15.14
C HIS A 76 -5.05 -22.00 -13.96
N ASP A 77 -6.08 -21.56 -13.24
CA ASP A 77 -6.87 -22.44 -12.37
C ASP A 77 -8.16 -22.79 -13.11
N GLN A 78 -8.24 -24.03 -13.59
CA GLN A 78 -9.27 -24.49 -14.51
C GLN A 78 -9.33 -23.62 -15.79
N GLU A 79 -10.43 -22.90 -16.03
CA GLU A 79 -10.63 -22.03 -17.19
C GLU A 79 -10.38 -20.55 -16.87
N ILE A 80 -9.92 -20.24 -15.66
CA ILE A 80 -9.66 -18.88 -15.18
C ILE A 80 -8.15 -18.62 -15.20
N GLU A 81 -7.72 -17.58 -15.90
CA GLU A 81 -6.36 -17.07 -15.76
C GLU A 81 -6.25 -16.35 -14.41
N VAL A 82 -5.29 -16.77 -13.58
CA VAL A 82 -4.97 -16.16 -12.30
C VAL A 82 -3.65 -15.42 -12.43
N SER A 83 -3.60 -14.21 -11.88
CA SER A 83 -2.41 -13.39 -11.78
C SER A 83 -1.95 -13.26 -10.33
N LYS A 84 -0.64 -13.17 -10.15
CA LYS A 84 -0.02 -12.87 -8.88
C LYS A 84 1.12 -11.88 -9.01
N GLU A 85 1.12 -10.88 -8.14
CA GLU A 85 2.26 -10.03 -7.86
C GLU A 85 2.86 -10.43 -6.51
N ASP A 86 4.18 -10.65 -6.50
CA ASP A 86 4.96 -10.86 -5.29
C ASP A 86 6.01 -9.75 -5.19
N ALA A 87 5.98 -8.98 -4.12
CA ALA A 87 6.87 -7.83 -3.92
C ALA A 87 7.58 -7.90 -2.57
N VAL A 88 8.87 -7.61 -2.56
CA VAL A 88 9.69 -7.50 -1.34
C VAL A 88 10.17 -6.07 -1.18
N TYR A 89 9.89 -5.49 -0.01
CA TYR A 89 10.23 -4.12 0.35
C TYR A 89 11.26 -4.12 1.46
N VAL A 90 12.38 -3.41 1.23
CA VAL A 90 13.40 -3.14 2.24
C VAL A 90 13.25 -1.71 2.71
N PHE A 91 13.25 -1.52 4.02
CA PHE A 91 13.08 -0.22 4.66
C PHE A 91 14.40 0.34 5.20
N ASP A 92 14.46 1.65 5.34
CA ASP A 92 15.60 2.41 5.88
C ASP A 92 16.05 1.95 7.28
N ASN A 93 15.13 1.45 8.09
CA ASN A 93 15.41 0.88 9.41
C ASN A 93 15.85 -0.60 9.38
N GLY A 94 16.00 -1.19 8.19
CA GLY A 94 16.43 -2.57 7.99
C GLY A 94 15.33 -3.63 8.10
N ALA A 95 14.07 -3.22 8.25
CA ALA A 95 12.93 -4.13 8.10
C ALA A 95 12.81 -4.64 6.66
N VAL A 96 12.25 -5.84 6.51
CA VAL A 96 11.88 -6.40 5.21
C VAL A 96 10.45 -6.92 5.29
N ILE A 97 9.59 -6.42 4.42
CA ILE A 97 8.19 -6.83 4.30
C ILE A 97 7.96 -7.44 2.91
N ARG A 98 7.34 -8.61 2.86
CA ARG A 98 6.80 -9.18 1.62
C ARG A 98 5.33 -8.83 1.52
N ARG A 99 4.88 -8.50 0.31
CA ARG A 99 3.49 -8.41 -0.08
C ARG A 99 3.22 -9.37 -1.23
N SER A 100 2.13 -10.13 -1.16
CA SER A 100 1.56 -10.82 -2.32
C SER A 100 0.16 -10.31 -2.61
N ILE A 101 -0.18 -10.22 -3.90
CA ILE A 101 -1.54 -9.97 -4.37
C ILE A 101 -1.85 -11.03 -5.41
N GLU A 102 -2.94 -11.75 -5.26
CA GLU A 102 -3.43 -12.74 -6.22
C GLU A 102 -4.87 -12.39 -6.63
N TRP A 103 -5.16 -12.46 -7.93
CA TRP A 103 -6.48 -12.14 -8.45
C TRP A 103 -6.80 -12.91 -9.73
N ASP A 104 -8.08 -13.17 -9.92
CA ASP A 104 -8.62 -13.75 -11.14
C ASP A 104 -8.69 -12.68 -12.23
N ARG A 105 -8.21 -12.98 -13.43
CA ARG A 105 -8.35 -12.12 -14.61
C ARG A 105 -9.72 -12.30 -15.28
N VAL A 106 -10.74 -12.04 -14.49
CA VAL A 106 -12.13 -12.03 -14.93
C VAL A 106 -12.69 -10.61 -14.86
N THR A 107 -13.49 -10.24 -15.85
CA THR A 107 -14.24 -8.98 -15.77
C THR A 107 -15.27 -9.07 -14.66
N SER A 108 -15.21 -8.15 -13.70
CA SER A 108 -16.14 -8.08 -12.58
C SER A 108 -16.76 -6.69 -12.49
N ASP A 109 -18.08 -6.64 -12.37
CA ASP A 109 -18.84 -5.40 -12.11
C ASP A 109 -18.91 -5.07 -10.61
N LEU A 110 -18.24 -5.86 -9.76
CA LEU A 110 -18.21 -5.64 -8.31
C LEU A 110 -17.33 -4.45 -7.96
N ILE A 111 -17.80 -3.63 -7.02
CA ILE A 111 -17.04 -2.47 -6.49
C ILE A 111 -15.77 -2.93 -5.75
N CYS A 112 -15.83 -4.09 -5.10
CA CYS A 112 -14.73 -4.72 -4.39
C CYS A 112 -14.59 -6.16 -4.91
N PRO A 113 -13.99 -6.37 -6.10
CA PRO A 113 -13.74 -7.71 -6.59
C PRO A 113 -12.85 -8.47 -5.60
N GLU A 114 -12.99 -9.80 -5.60
CA GLU A 114 -12.19 -10.66 -4.75
C GLU A 114 -10.72 -10.62 -5.20
N CYS A 115 -9.82 -10.50 -4.22
CA CYS A 115 -8.39 -10.67 -4.43
C CYS A 115 -7.72 -11.03 -3.10
N TRP A 116 -6.68 -11.84 -3.14
CA TRP A 116 -5.95 -12.27 -1.96
C TRP A 116 -4.72 -11.39 -1.77
N ILE A 117 -4.71 -10.60 -0.70
CA ILE A 117 -3.63 -9.68 -0.37
C ILE A 117 -3.01 -10.15 0.94
N ASP A 118 -1.72 -10.49 0.92
CA ASP A 118 -0.98 -10.88 2.13
C ASP A 118 0.21 -9.97 2.35
N TYR A 119 0.41 -9.59 3.62
CA TYR A 119 1.60 -8.94 4.12
C TYR A 119 2.30 -9.87 5.10
N LYS A 120 3.63 -9.96 4.99
CA LYS A 120 4.46 -10.75 5.91
C LYS A 120 5.73 -10.01 6.27
N VAL A 121 6.03 -9.96 7.56
CA VAL A 121 7.32 -9.52 8.09
C VAL A 121 8.35 -10.62 7.80
N VAL A 122 9.26 -10.35 6.88
CA VAL A 122 10.39 -11.24 6.55
C VAL A 122 11.53 -11.01 7.54
N LYS A 123 11.78 -9.75 7.90
CA LYS A 123 12.80 -9.35 8.87
C LYS A 123 12.33 -8.13 9.64
N SER A 124 12.46 -8.16 10.97
CA SER A 124 12.26 -6.96 11.81
C SER A 124 13.56 -6.16 11.97
N PRO A 125 13.48 -4.85 12.22
CA PRO A 125 14.62 -4.04 12.62
C PRO A 125 15.30 -4.58 13.88
N PRO A 126 16.61 -4.34 14.07
CA PRO A 126 17.29 -4.66 15.33
C PRO A 126 16.57 -4.02 16.54
N GLY A 127 16.36 -4.81 17.60
CA GLY A 127 15.76 -4.33 18.85
C GLY A 127 14.26 -4.04 18.80
N THR A 128 13.58 -4.26 17.67
CA THR A 128 12.12 -4.07 17.53
C THR A 128 11.48 -5.34 16.97
N THR A 129 10.27 -5.67 17.41
CA THR A 129 9.45 -6.74 16.81
C THR A 129 8.23 -6.12 16.17
N ILE A 130 8.11 -6.24 14.84
CA ILE A 130 6.94 -5.75 14.11
C ILE A 130 5.75 -6.66 14.40
N LYS A 131 4.59 -6.06 14.75
CA LYS A 131 3.35 -6.77 15.03
C LYS A 131 2.16 -6.16 14.27
N PRO A 132 1.21 -6.99 13.78
CA PRO A 132 1.34 -8.44 13.67
C PRO A 132 2.46 -8.83 12.68
N ALA A 133 2.95 -10.08 12.75
CA ALA A 133 3.98 -10.57 11.83
C ALA A 133 3.44 -10.86 10.42
N ALA A 134 2.12 -10.98 10.28
CA ALA A 134 1.43 -11.12 9.01
C ALA A 134 0.02 -10.52 9.10
N GLN A 135 -0.52 -10.09 7.97
CA GLN A 135 -1.88 -9.58 7.83
C GLN A 135 -2.40 -9.89 6.42
N SER A 136 -3.61 -10.45 6.34
CA SER A 136 -4.21 -10.87 5.08
C SER A 136 -5.59 -10.23 4.87
N PHE A 137 -5.95 -10.03 3.60
CA PHE A 137 -7.24 -9.52 3.14
C PHE A 137 -7.70 -10.30 1.91
N ASN A 138 -9.02 -10.41 1.73
CA ASN A 138 -9.64 -11.05 0.56
C ASN A 138 -10.31 -10.04 -0.39
N ASN A 139 -10.00 -8.75 -0.22
CA ASN A 139 -10.27 -7.68 -1.17
C ASN A 139 -9.56 -6.38 -0.72
N ALA A 140 -9.33 -5.47 -1.67
CA ALA A 140 -8.71 -4.17 -1.43
C ALA A 140 -9.56 -3.23 -0.55
N CYS A 141 -10.88 -3.41 -0.48
CA CYS A 141 -11.74 -2.57 0.35
C CYS A 141 -11.51 -2.81 1.85
N ARG A 142 -11.31 -4.07 2.27
CA ARG A 142 -10.94 -4.42 3.65
C ARG A 142 -9.54 -3.94 4.01
N GLU A 143 -8.60 -4.04 3.08
CA GLU A 143 -7.25 -3.47 3.24
C GLU A 143 -7.33 -1.96 3.46
N THR A 144 -8.07 -1.26 2.59
CA THR A 144 -8.25 0.20 2.67
C THR A 144 -8.91 0.60 3.98
N PHE A 145 -9.94 -0.11 4.42
CA PHE A 145 -10.58 0.13 5.71
C PHE A 145 -9.58 -0.05 6.87
N TRP A 146 -8.76 -1.09 6.83
CA TRP A 146 -7.73 -1.35 7.84
C TRP A 146 -6.72 -0.21 7.91
N LEU A 147 -6.20 0.26 6.77
CA LEU A 147 -5.31 1.43 6.72
C LEU A 147 -5.97 2.66 7.36
N ARG A 148 -7.22 2.95 6.96
CA ARG A 148 -7.99 4.08 7.51
C ARG A 148 -8.22 3.97 9.01
N TYR A 149 -8.52 2.78 9.51
CA TYR A 149 -8.74 2.55 10.93
C TYR A 149 -7.53 2.98 11.74
N TYR A 150 -6.32 2.61 11.30
CA TYR A 150 -5.08 2.97 12.00
C TYR A 150 -4.65 4.42 11.77
N THR A 151 -4.96 5.03 10.62
CA THR A 151 -4.70 6.47 10.42
C THR A 151 -5.66 7.36 11.21
N ALA A 152 -6.92 6.93 11.39
CA ALA A 152 -7.95 7.69 12.10
C ALA A 152 -7.91 7.46 13.61
N SER A 153 -7.57 6.26 14.09
CA SER A 153 -7.41 5.98 15.52
C SER A 153 -6.32 6.83 16.20
N ASP A 154 -5.40 7.39 15.41
CA ASP A 154 -4.37 8.31 15.89
C ASP A 154 -4.87 9.76 16.09
N SER A 155 -6.13 10.04 15.69
CA SER A 155 -6.75 11.38 15.73
C SER A 155 -7.88 11.57 16.74
N MET A 156 -8.27 10.55 17.53
CA MET A 156 -9.26 10.76 18.59
C MET A 156 -8.62 11.36 19.85
N PRO A 157 -8.98 12.59 20.27
CA PRO A 157 -8.63 13.05 21.60
C PRO A 157 -9.32 12.17 22.64
N ALA A 158 -8.59 11.78 23.68
CA ALA A 158 -9.17 11.12 24.84
C ALA A 158 -10.29 12.02 25.39
N SER A 159 -11.55 11.61 25.20
CA SER A 159 -12.66 12.21 25.93
C SER A 159 -12.45 11.89 27.40
N ASN A 160 -12.08 12.90 28.19
CA ASN A 160 -12.16 12.82 29.64
C ASN A 160 -13.62 12.50 30.00
N GLY A 161 -13.86 11.23 30.33
CA GLY A 161 -15.11 10.80 30.94
C GLY A 161 -15.16 11.36 32.35
N GLN A 162 -15.93 12.42 32.54
CA GLN A 162 -16.34 12.89 33.84
C GLN A 162 -17.88 12.87 33.87
N LEU A 163 -18.41 11.87 34.56
CA LEU A 163 -19.75 11.87 35.13
C LEU A 163 -19.65 12.35 36.58
#